data_AF-A0A3D2SBK5-F1
#
_entry.id   AF-A0A3D2SBK5-F1
#
_cell.length_a   1.000
_cell.length_b   1.000
_cell.length_c   1.000
_cell.angle_alpha   90.00
_cell.angle_beta   90.00
_cell.angle_gamma   90.00
#
_symmetry.space_group_name_H-M   'P 1'
#
loop_
_entity.id
_entity.type
_entity.pdbx_description
1 polymer ?
#
loop_
_entity_poly.entity_id
_entity_poly.type
_entity_poly.pdbx_seq_one_letter_code
_entity_poly.pdbx_strand_id
1 'polypeptide(L)'
;MPTLEGRMKITVAVGVWLGLTMGLTATAWSQDCVGGSIATKENYLYGRFEVRMQSVAGEGVVSSFFLYNIDEDCSWPEENNEIDIEMTGNNEWLQFTTHYPSLTYHTDIVVPDFNPHAALHDYAIEWEPGIVRWFVDGELANVQDAPYVEGLIHPMEILMNCWPSEAVGWTGVWDPSIMPVEAQYDYVRCYAYTPGTGSSGTDNNFTLLWEDDLSVLDTARWRVETDGGFGGNFCRFKSSGVEFRDGYMFLQIEEDSSLAEQIPVTFSVATTYEDFDASDIIYLNGTFNDWCGNCMPMNQVGDRWVLTIDLPPGGHEYLFARNLWEELGGAPVGSACDYRPCDIYNNYGFALPSGTPYLVLDTPCWGSCEPCALPTSLTQHPSNEPRQLLRICDVMGRETNFVPGQLLLYYYSDGSVEKKVVWE
;
A
#
# COMPACT_ATOMS: atom_id res chain seq x y z
N MET A 1 -23.11 49.39 27.53
CA MET A 1 -23.83 50.48 26.82
C MET A 1 -23.66 51.76 27.63
N PRO A 2 -23.51 52.98 27.05
CA PRO A 2 -23.56 53.43 25.63
C PRO A 2 -22.16 53.90 25.11
N THR A 3 -21.72 53.82 23.83
CA THR A 3 -22.14 54.28 22.47
C THR A 3 -21.82 55.73 22.07
N LEU A 4 -21.36 55.85 20.80
CA LEU A 4 -21.39 56.96 19.80
C LEU A 4 -19.98 57.45 19.37
N GLU A 5 -19.46 57.04 18.20
CA GLU A 5 -19.80 57.43 16.81
C GLU A 5 -19.09 58.71 16.32
N GLY A 6 -18.43 58.66 15.15
CA GLY A 6 -17.92 59.86 14.47
C GLY A 6 -16.96 59.65 13.31
N ARG A 7 -17.51 59.27 12.15
CA ARG A 7 -16.91 59.01 10.82
C ARG A 7 -15.96 60.11 10.26
N MET A 8 -14.98 59.69 9.42
CA MET A 8 -14.51 60.50 8.29
C MET A 8 -14.39 59.66 7.00
N LYS A 9 -14.92 60.21 5.91
CA LYS A 9 -15.00 59.68 4.54
C LYS A 9 -13.66 59.81 3.82
N ILE A 10 -13.30 58.86 2.96
CA ILE A 10 -12.37 59.11 1.84
C ILE A 10 -12.97 58.52 0.55
N THR A 11 -12.93 59.37 -0.47
CA THR A 11 -13.47 59.26 -1.83
C THR A 11 -12.67 58.26 -2.67
N VAL A 12 -13.39 57.51 -3.52
CA VAL A 12 -12.86 56.57 -4.51
C VAL A 12 -12.14 57.32 -5.64
N ALA A 13 -10.88 56.98 -5.87
CA ALA A 13 -10.18 57.29 -7.12
C ALA A 13 -9.99 55.97 -7.90
N VAL A 14 -10.60 55.91 -9.08
CA VAL A 14 -10.51 54.79 -10.02
C VAL A 14 -9.14 54.88 -10.70
N GLY A 15 -8.21 54.04 -10.27
CA GLY A 15 -6.94 53.80 -10.94
C GLY A 15 -6.91 52.37 -11.46
N VAL A 16 -6.88 52.23 -12.78
CA VAL A 16 -6.69 50.95 -13.47
C VAL A 16 -5.34 50.36 -13.02
N TRP A 17 -5.39 49.31 -12.22
CA TRP A 17 -4.26 48.44 -11.96
C TRP A 17 -4.46 47.17 -12.79
N LEU A 18 -3.52 46.91 -13.70
CA LEU A 18 -3.38 45.59 -14.31
C LEU A 18 -3.18 44.59 -13.16
N GLY A 19 -4.17 43.73 -12.94
CA GLY A 19 -4.04 42.60 -12.04
C GLY A 19 -3.03 41.62 -12.62
N LEU A 20 -1.80 41.66 -12.12
CA LEU A 20 -0.95 40.47 -12.13
C LEU A 20 -1.49 39.59 -11.01
N THR A 21 -2.41 38.69 -11.34
CA THR A 21 -2.72 37.56 -10.47
C THR A 21 -1.46 36.72 -10.40
N MET A 22 -0.65 36.91 -9.37
CA MET A 22 0.23 35.84 -8.90
C MET A 22 -0.71 34.72 -8.45
N GLY A 23 -0.96 33.78 -9.36
CA GLY A 23 -1.47 32.48 -8.98
C GLY A 23 -0.46 31.89 -8.01
N LEU A 24 -0.86 31.73 -6.76
CA LEU A 24 -0.29 30.70 -5.91
C LEU A 24 -0.64 29.38 -6.58
N THR A 25 0.22 28.94 -7.49
CA THR A 25 0.32 27.52 -7.81
C THR A 25 0.81 26.87 -6.52
N ALA A 26 -0.11 26.27 -5.77
CA ALA A 26 0.27 25.15 -4.93
C ALA A 26 0.76 24.07 -5.90
N THR A 27 2.05 24.13 -6.25
CA THR A 27 2.73 22.96 -6.77
C THR A 27 2.64 21.94 -5.66
N ALA A 28 1.88 20.88 -5.85
CA ALA A 28 2.02 19.69 -5.04
C ALA A 28 3.46 19.20 -5.31
N TRP A 29 4.37 19.50 -4.38
CA TRP A 29 5.70 18.93 -4.41
C TRP A 29 5.53 17.47 -3.96
N SER A 30 5.19 16.58 -4.89
CA SER A 30 5.84 15.28 -4.87
C SER A 30 7.31 15.62 -5.00
N GLN A 31 8.05 15.72 -3.89
CA GLN A 31 9.48 15.95 -4.02
C GLN A 31 10.05 14.70 -4.68
N ASP A 32 10.88 14.91 -5.70
CA ASP A 32 11.57 13.87 -6.47
C ASP A 32 12.61 13.17 -5.59
N CYS A 33 12.15 12.48 -4.55
CA CYS A 33 12.99 11.79 -3.60
C CYS A 33 12.45 10.39 -3.28
N VAL A 34 13.38 9.52 -2.96
CA VAL A 34 13.15 8.12 -2.63
C VAL A 34 13.45 7.90 -1.15
N GLY A 35 12.56 7.22 -0.45
CA GLY A 35 12.78 6.65 0.88
C GLY A 35 13.01 5.14 0.82
N GLY A 36 13.52 4.56 1.90
CA GLY A 36 13.64 3.10 2.09
C GLY A 36 12.57 2.54 3.02
N SER A 37 11.95 1.42 2.64
CA SER A 37 11.05 0.66 3.51
C SER A 37 11.14 -0.85 3.22
N ILE A 38 11.14 -1.66 4.27
CA ILE A 38 11.21 -3.12 4.21
C ILE A 38 10.38 -3.74 5.34
N ALA A 39 9.70 -4.84 5.04
CA ALA A 39 8.80 -5.55 5.96
C ALA A 39 9.05 -7.07 5.93
N THR A 40 8.78 -7.78 7.03
CA THR A 40 8.69 -9.25 6.97
C THR A 40 7.49 -9.68 6.15
N LYS A 41 7.58 -10.82 5.47
CA LYS A 41 6.43 -11.44 4.79
C LYS A 41 5.50 -12.20 5.74
N GLU A 42 6.01 -12.57 6.91
CA GLU A 42 5.26 -13.23 7.96
C GLU A 42 4.79 -12.22 9.00
N ASN A 43 3.66 -12.55 9.63
CA ASN A 43 3.08 -11.83 10.75
C ASN A 43 3.34 -12.60 12.05
N TYR A 44 3.55 -11.86 13.14
CA TYR A 44 3.84 -12.41 14.46
C TYR A 44 2.80 -11.92 15.48
N LEU A 45 2.27 -12.83 16.29
CA LEU A 45 1.38 -12.50 17.40
C LEU A 45 2.13 -12.67 18.71
N TYR A 46 2.38 -11.55 19.40
CA TYR A 46 3.29 -11.45 20.54
C TYR A 46 4.74 -11.84 20.19
N GLY A 47 5.69 -11.46 21.04
CA GLY A 47 7.07 -11.83 20.84
C GLY A 47 8.07 -10.85 21.41
N ARG A 48 9.34 -11.14 21.15
CA ARG A 48 10.44 -10.19 21.36
C ARG A 48 11.08 -9.92 20.00
N PHE A 49 11.31 -8.65 19.70
CA PHE A 49 11.80 -8.18 18.43
C PHE A 49 12.97 -7.26 18.71
N GLU A 50 14.17 -7.66 18.28
CA GLU A 50 15.40 -6.91 18.53
C GLU A 50 15.94 -6.38 17.21
N VAL A 51 16.44 -5.14 17.25
CA VAL A 51 17.16 -4.51 16.14
C VAL A 51 18.40 -3.84 16.67
N ARG A 52 19.48 -3.88 15.88
CA ARG A 52 20.65 -3.03 16.11
C ARG A 52 20.72 -2.00 15.01
N MET A 53 20.51 -0.72 15.36
CA MET A 53 20.40 0.35 14.36
C MET A 53 20.99 1.67 14.83
N GLN A 54 21.24 2.55 13.86
CA GLN A 54 21.64 3.94 14.01
C GLN A 54 20.67 4.77 13.17
N SER A 55 19.94 5.68 13.81
CA SER A 55 19.00 6.57 13.12
C SER A 55 19.73 7.70 12.38
N VAL A 56 18.97 8.46 11.60
CA VAL A 56 19.50 9.53 10.78
C VAL A 56 19.29 10.91 11.42
N ALA A 57 20.35 11.73 11.47
CA ALA A 57 20.26 13.13 11.91
C ALA A 57 19.82 14.04 10.76
N GLY A 58 19.01 15.05 11.06
CA GLY A 58 18.49 16.02 10.09
C GLY A 58 17.09 16.48 10.45
N GLU A 59 16.75 17.73 10.18
CA GLU A 59 15.34 18.14 10.36
C GLU A 59 14.45 17.45 9.32
N GLY A 60 13.23 17.10 9.73
CA GLY A 60 12.19 16.54 8.89
C GLY A 60 12.24 15.02 8.71
N VAL A 61 13.30 14.33 9.13
CA VAL A 61 13.48 12.88 8.90
C VAL A 61 13.05 12.02 10.07
N VAL A 62 12.59 10.80 9.75
CA VAL A 62 12.24 9.74 10.69
C VAL A 62 12.98 8.47 10.31
N SER A 63 13.58 7.79 11.29
CA SER A 63 14.06 6.42 11.18
C SER A 63 13.29 5.54 12.16
N SER A 64 12.91 4.33 11.73
CA SER A 64 12.05 3.47 12.55
C SER A 64 12.45 2.00 12.58
N PHE A 65 11.96 1.34 13.63
CA PHE A 65 11.77 -0.10 13.72
C PHE A 65 10.45 -0.34 14.46
N PHE A 66 9.50 -0.99 13.82
CA PHE A 66 8.14 -1.10 14.36
C PHE A 66 7.46 -2.39 13.95
N LEU A 67 6.37 -2.69 14.66
CA LEU A 67 5.46 -3.77 14.34
C LEU A 67 4.18 -3.16 13.77
N TYR A 68 3.65 -3.68 12.67
CA TYR A 68 2.43 -3.14 12.05
C TYR A 68 1.50 -4.25 11.55
N ASN A 69 0.21 -4.14 11.82
CA ASN A 69 -0.77 -5.05 11.24
C ASN A 69 -1.18 -4.54 9.85
N ILE A 70 -0.99 -5.37 8.84
CA ILE A 70 -1.44 -5.06 7.49
C ILE A 70 -2.97 -5.20 7.37
N ASP A 71 -3.60 -4.31 6.61
CA ASP A 71 -5.04 -4.27 6.38
C ASP A 71 -5.48 -5.34 5.36
N GLU A 72 -5.27 -6.62 5.68
CA GLU A 72 -5.59 -7.73 4.76
C GLU A 72 -7.10 -7.97 4.62
N ASP A 73 -7.87 -7.74 5.69
CA ASP A 73 -9.31 -8.04 5.75
C ASP A 73 -10.19 -6.78 5.63
N CYS A 74 -9.61 -5.65 5.21
CA CYS A 74 -10.30 -4.37 5.05
C CYS A 74 -10.99 -3.91 6.34
N SER A 75 -10.32 -4.18 7.46
CA SER A 75 -10.75 -3.89 8.82
C SER A 75 -9.98 -2.72 9.44
N TRP A 76 -9.11 -2.07 8.68
CA TRP A 76 -8.45 -0.85 9.10
C TRP A 76 -9.37 0.37 8.91
N PRO A 77 -9.49 1.27 9.91
CA PRO A 77 -8.73 1.32 11.15
C PRO A 77 -9.38 0.59 12.33
N GLU A 78 -10.51 -0.10 12.17
CA GLU A 78 -11.20 -0.79 13.27
C GLU A 78 -10.34 -1.84 13.99
N GLU A 79 -9.31 -2.39 13.35
CA GLU A 79 -8.41 -3.42 13.89
C GLU A 79 -6.92 -3.01 13.89
N ASN A 80 -6.61 -1.71 13.81
CA ASN A 80 -5.23 -1.26 13.72
C ASN A 80 -4.43 -1.55 15.02
N ASN A 81 -3.27 -2.17 14.89
CA ASN A 81 -2.26 -2.41 15.91
C ASN A 81 -0.89 -2.03 15.34
N GLU A 82 -0.17 -1.24 16.11
CA GLU A 82 1.19 -0.82 15.77
C GLU A 82 2.00 -0.65 17.05
N ILE A 83 3.30 -0.98 17.03
CA ILE A 83 4.21 -0.79 18.16
C ILE A 83 5.53 -0.24 17.63
N ASP A 84 5.88 0.97 18.04
CA ASP A 84 6.89 1.78 17.40
C ASP A 84 8.14 1.98 18.22
N ILE A 85 9.27 2.05 17.52
CA ILE A 85 10.46 2.77 17.90
C ILE A 85 10.74 3.77 16.78
N GLU A 86 10.55 5.05 17.07
CA GLU A 86 10.80 6.13 16.11
C GLU A 86 11.82 7.12 16.66
N MET A 87 12.76 7.52 15.81
CA MET A 87 13.71 8.59 16.11
C MET A 87 13.60 9.65 15.03
N THR A 88 13.32 10.88 15.46
CA THR A 88 13.29 12.06 14.59
C THR A 88 14.67 12.69 14.52
N GLY A 89 15.14 13.05 13.33
CA GLY A 89 16.52 13.55 13.16
C GLY A 89 16.79 14.96 13.72
N ASN A 90 15.76 15.71 14.13
CA ASN A 90 15.88 17.06 14.70
C ASN A 90 16.25 17.07 16.20
N ASN A 91 16.22 15.92 16.87
CA ASN A 91 16.55 15.78 18.29
C ASN A 91 17.13 14.38 18.58
N GLU A 92 17.50 14.11 19.82
CA GLU A 92 18.12 12.83 20.23
C GLU A 92 17.13 11.94 21.02
N TRP A 93 15.82 12.14 20.83
CA TRP A 93 14.79 11.43 21.60
C TRP A 93 14.43 10.08 20.98
N LEU A 94 14.03 9.14 21.83
CA LEU A 94 13.41 7.89 21.44
C LEU A 94 11.90 8.02 21.68
N GLN A 95 11.13 7.85 20.62
CA GLN A 95 9.67 7.86 20.68
C GLN A 95 9.18 6.41 20.67
N PHE A 96 8.43 6.04 21.71
CA PHE A 96 7.79 4.73 21.84
C PHE A 96 6.28 4.92 21.75
N THR A 97 5.70 4.44 20.66
CA THR A 97 4.28 4.58 20.40
C THR A 97 3.61 3.21 20.30
N THR A 98 2.35 3.15 20.70
CA THR A 98 1.47 2.03 20.44
C THR A 98 0.19 2.57 19.83
N HIS A 99 -0.22 2.00 18.70
CA HIS A 99 -1.51 2.28 18.09
C HIS A 99 -2.48 1.13 18.35
N TYR A 100 -3.73 1.49 18.59
CA TYR A 100 -4.83 0.63 18.94
C TYR A 100 -6.00 0.88 17.99
N PRO A 101 -6.98 -0.05 17.94
CA PRO A 101 -8.19 0.08 17.15
C PRO A 101 -8.79 1.49 17.13
N SER A 102 -9.29 1.86 15.95
CA SER A 102 -9.90 3.16 15.67
C SER A 102 -8.94 4.35 15.78
N LEU A 103 -7.67 4.17 15.38
CA LEU A 103 -6.64 5.22 15.34
C LEU A 103 -6.37 5.90 16.69
N THR A 104 -6.53 5.14 17.77
CA THR A 104 -6.12 5.62 19.10
C THR A 104 -4.67 5.24 19.34
N TYR A 105 -3.94 6.06 20.10
CA TYR A 105 -2.51 5.81 20.33
C TYR A 105 -2.05 6.32 21.69
N HIS A 106 -0.92 5.80 22.15
CA HIS A 106 -0.20 6.30 23.30
C HIS A 106 1.30 6.41 22.99
N THR A 107 1.88 7.58 23.28
CA THR A 107 3.29 7.87 23.01
C THR A 107 4.00 8.27 24.28
N ASP A 108 5.14 7.64 24.53
CA ASP A 108 6.12 8.05 25.53
C ASP A 108 7.40 8.51 24.83
N ILE A 109 8.05 9.51 25.42
CA ILE A 109 9.35 10.02 24.95
C ILE A 109 10.40 9.73 26.01
N VAL A 110 11.48 9.05 25.60
CA VAL A 110 12.67 8.82 26.41
C VAL A 110 13.84 9.60 25.83
N VAL A 111 14.56 10.31 26.69
CA VAL A 111 15.79 11.03 26.31
C VAL A 111 16.99 10.23 26.84
N PRO A 112 17.72 9.50 25.97
CA PRO A 112 18.90 8.75 26.37
C PRO A 112 20.08 9.68 26.70
N ASP A 113 21.15 9.12 27.28
CA ASP A 113 22.42 9.80 27.54
C ASP A 113 23.44 9.65 26.38
N PHE A 114 22.98 9.14 25.24
CA PHE A 114 23.71 9.00 24.00
C PHE A 114 22.95 9.65 22.84
N ASN A 115 23.62 9.83 21.70
CA ASN A 115 22.98 10.32 20.48
C ASN A 115 22.63 9.12 19.57
N PRO A 116 21.33 8.84 19.31
CA PRO A 116 20.90 7.68 18.52
C PRO A 116 21.31 7.77 17.04
N HIS A 117 21.71 8.96 16.57
CA HIS A 117 22.18 9.20 15.21
C HIS A 117 23.68 9.05 15.04
N ALA A 118 24.43 8.87 16.12
CA ALA A 118 25.90 8.89 16.10
C ALA A 118 26.54 7.50 16.13
N ALA A 119 25.82 6.47 16.55
CA ALA A 119 26.30 5.10 16.67
C ALA A 119 25.17 4.07 16.62
N LEU A 120 25.52 2.81 16.36
CA LEU A 120 24.63 1.66 16.49
C LEU A 120 24.32 1.36 17.96
N HIS A 121 23.03 1.23 18.29
CA HIS A 121 22.53 0.79 19.59
C HIS A 121 21.61 -0.42 19.43
N ASP A 122 21.50 -1.24 20.48
CA ASP A 122 20.59 -2.38 20.51
C ASP A 122 19.23 -1.94 21.07
N TYR A 123 18.17 -2.12 20.30
CA TYR A 123 16.80 -1.83 20.70
C TYR A 123 15.97 -3.11 20.73
N ALA A 124 15.00 -3.21 21.63
CA ALA A 124 14.06 -4.32 21.61
C ALA A 124 12.65 -3.93 22.03
N ILE A 125 11.66 -4.55 21.39
CA ILE A 125 10.25 -4.56 21.79
C ILE A 125 9.97 -5.95 22.38
N GLU A 126 9.46 -6.00 23.61
CA GLU A 126 8.78 -7.17 24.15
C GLU A 126 7.28 -6.89 24.19
N TRP A 127 6.51 -7.69 23.48
CA TRP A 127 5.07 -7.60 23.41
C TRP A 127 4.46 -8.91 23.92
N GLU A 128 3.74 -8.80 25.04
CA GLU A 128 2.98 -9.87 25.68
C GLU A 128 1.52 -9.42 25.84
N PRO A 129 0.58 -10.33 26.14
CA PRO A 129 -0.79 -9.95 26.44
C PRO A 129 -0.86 -8.90 27.58
N GLY A 130 -1.31 -7.69 27.26
CA GLY A 130 -1.54 -6.61 28.21
C GLY A 130 -0.29 -5.84 28.66
N ILE A 131 0.89 -6.08 28.06
CA ILE A 131 2.10 -5.30 28.37
C ILE A 131 3.04 -5.21 27.16
N VAL A 132 3.57 -4.00 26.94
CA VAL A 132 4.67 -3.75 26.01
C VAL A 132 5.84 -3.14 26.77
N ARG A 133 7.05 -3.63 26.51
CA ARG A 133 8.29 -3.12 27.09
C ARG A 133 9.28 -2.80 25.99
N TRP A 134 9.94 -1.65 26.11
CA TRP A 134 11.04 -1.26 25.25
C TRP A 134 12.35 -1.33 26.00
N PHE A 135 13.38 -1.86 25.35
CA PHE A 135 14.73 -1.95 25.87
C PHE A 135 15.70 -1.20 24.98
N VAL A 136 16.72 -0.61 25.60
CA VAL A 136 17.83 0.09 24.95
C VAL A 136 19.12 -0.43 25.57
N ASP A 137 20.02 -0.96 24.74
CA ASP A 137 21.29 -1.59 25.13
C ASP A 137 21.12 -2.65 26.25
N GLY A 138 20.00 -3.39 26.20
CA GLY A 138 19.65 -4.44 27.16
C GLY A 138 18.97 -3.96 28.44
N GLU A 139 18.90 -2.65 28.68
CA GLU A 139 18.23 -2.05 29.84
C GLU A 139 16.78 -1.68 29.52
N LEU A 140 15.89 -1.84 30.50
CA LEU A 140 14.46 -1.49 30.35
C LEU A 140 14.32 0.04 30.25
N ALA A 141 13.85 0.53 29.10
CA ALA A 141 13.71 1.95 28.80
C ALA A 141 12.28 2.47 29.02
N ASN A 142 11.27 1.68 28.66
CA ASN A 142 9.86 2.06 28.85
C ASN A 142 8.94 0.85 29.05
N VAL A 143 7.79 1.08 29.70
CA VAL A 143 6.73 0.08 29.89
C VAL A 143 5.38 0.74 29.67
N GLN A 144 4.53 0.10 28.87
CA GLN A 144 3.11 0.39 28.77
C GLN A 144 2.31 -0.85 29.18
N ASP A 145 1.52 -0.74 30.24
CA ASP A 145 0.75 -1.84 30.85
C ASP A 145 -0.67 -1.42 31.28
N ALA A 146 -1.15 -0.30 30.73
CA ALA A 146 -2.49 0.21 31.00
C ALA A 146 -3.55 -0.60 30.22
N PRO A 147 -4.86 -0.49 30.57
CA PRO A 147 -5.92 -1.29 29.94
C PRO A 147 -6.02 -1.18 28.41
N TYR A 148 -5.52 -0.09 27.81
CA TYR A 148 -5.50 0.05 26.36
C TYR A 148 -4.61 -1.02 25.69
N VAL A 149 -3.59 -1.53 26.39
CA VAL A 149 -2.63 -2.53 25.86
C VAL A 149 -3.29 -3.88 25.61
N GLU A 150 -4.42 -4.16 26.26
CA GLU A 150 -5.23 -5.35 26.00
C GLU A 150 -5.78 -5.39 24.56
N GLY A 151 -5.78 -4.27 23.83
CA GLY A 151 -6.17 -4.17 22.43
C GLY A 151 -5.08 -4.52 21.41
N LEU A 152 -3.84 -4.77 21.85
CA LEU A 152 -2.74 -5.22 20.98
C LEU A 152 -2.79 -6.75 20.84
N ILE A 153 -3.67 -7.22 19.96
CA ILE A 153 -4.04 -8.63 19.79
C ILE A 153 -4.00 -9.12 18.34
N HIS A 154 -3.71 -8.23 17.38
CA HIS A 154 -3.64 -8.57 15.97
C HIS A 154 -2.19 -8.91 15.59
N PRO A 155 -1.95 -9.99 14.81
CA PRO A 155 -0.61 -10.30 14.30
C PRO A 155 -0.02 -9.13 13.48
N MET A 156 1.29 -8.90 13.60
CA MET A 156 1.98 -7.78 12.97
C MET A 156 3.24 -8.22 12.22
N GLU A 157 3.53 -7.59 11.09
CA GLU A 157 4.83 -7.67 10.41
C GLU A 157 5.88 -6.88 11.20
N ILE A 158 7.16 -7.23 11.06
CA ILE A 158 8.27 -6.36 11.46
C ILE A 158 8.56 -5.43 10.29
N LEU A 159 8.59 -4.12 10.53
CA LEU A 159 8.79 -3.10 9.52
C LEU A 159 9.91 -2.13 9.93
N MET A 160 10.65 -1.66 8.93
CA MET A 160 11.68 -0.63 9.08
C MET A 160 11.56 0.35 7.92
N ASN A 161 11.56 1.65 8.23
CA ASN A 161 11.55 2.68 7.21
C ASN A 161 12.43 3.89 7.57
N CYS A 162 12.80 4.66 6.54
CA CYS A 162 13.47 5.94 6.65
C CYS A 162 12.82 6.91 5.66
N TRP A 163 12.25 8.01 6.17
CA TRP A 163 11.42 8.91 5.36
C TRP A 163 11.37 10.34 5.91
N PRO A 164 11.13 11.35 5.04
CA PRO A 164 10.87 12.72 5.46
C PRO A 164 9.38 12.99 5.68
N SER A 165 9.06 13.56 6.84
CA SER A 165 7.70 13.84 7.30
C SER A 165 7.29 15.31 7.08
N GLU A 166 6.02 15.53 6.74
CA GLU A 166 5.40 16.86 6.66
C GLU A 166 5.11 17.50 8.03
N ALA A 167 5.16 16.71 9.10
CA ALA A 167 4.73 17.13 10.44
C ALA A 167 5.78 18.00 11.14
N VAL A 168 5.85 19.28 10.75
CA VAL A 168 6.84 20.26 11.25
C VAL A 168 6.94 20.33 12.79
N GLY A 169 5.80 20.18 13.49
CA GLY A 169 5.77 20.23 14.95
C GLY A 169 6.41 19.02 15.64
N TRP A 170 6.61 17.92 14.90
CA TRP A 170 7.21 16.67 15.36
C TRP A 170 8.66 16.57 14.87
N THR A 171 8.89 16.61 13.57
CA THR A 171 10.19 16.31 12.95
C THR A 171 11.03 17.54 12.61
N GLY A 172 10.49 18.76 12.74
CA GLY A 172 11.13 19.96 12.20
C GLY A 172 10.86 20.15 10.71
N VAL A 173 11.50 21.14 10.07
CA VAL A 173 11.24 21.42 8.65
C VAL A 173 12.14 20.53 7.80
N TRP A 174 11.55 19.74 6.91
CA TRP A 174 12.29 18.98 5.93
C TRP A 174 13.11 19.89 5.00
N ASP A 175 14.43 19.67 4.99
CA ASP A 175 15.40 20.36 4.13
C ASP A 175 16.02 19.37 3.13
N PRO A 176 15.56 19.35 1.86
CA PRO A 176 16.07 18.43 0.85
C PRO A 176 17.59 18.53 0.59
N SER A 177 18.24 19.64 0.99
CA SER A 177 19.68 19.81 0.78
C SER A 177 20.56 18.89 1.64
N ILE A 178 19.98 18.20 2.62
CA ILE A 178 20.71 17.22 3.43
C ILE A 178 20.90 15.89 2.70
N MET A 179 20.13 15.60 1.65
CA MET A 179 20.23 14.34 0.90
C MET A 179 21.61 14.18 0.22
N PRO A 180 22.11 12.93 0.08
CA PRO A 180 21.52 11.71 0.60
C PRO A 180 21.75 11.56 2.12
N VAL A 181 20.77 10.99 2.82
CA VAL A 181 20.90 10.61 4.23
C VAL A 181 20.45 9.17 4.44
N GLU A 182 21.00 8.49 5.43
CA GLU A 182 20.78 7.05 5.63
C GLU A 182 20.65 6.66 7.10
N ALA A 183 19.73 5.74 7.38
CA ALA A 183 19.66 4.99 8.62
C ALA A 183 20.34 3.63 8.41
N GLN A 184 21.15 3.19 9.38
CA GLN A 184 21.94 1.96 9.29
C GLN A 184 21.39 0.89 10.22
N TYR A 185 21.34 -0.35 9.74
CA TYR A 185 20.84 -1.52 10.46
C TYR A 185 21.86 -2.67 10.35
N ASP A 186 22.16 -3.31 11.48
CA ASP A 186 23.17 -4.37 11.62
C ASP A 186 22.53 -5.75 11.71
N TYR A 187 21.54 -5.94 12.60
CA TYR A 187 20.82 -7.21 12.65
C TYR A 187 19.38 -7.02 13.11
N VAL A 188 18.56 -8.03 12.83
CA VAL A 188 17.23 -8.21 13.44
C VAL A 188 17.14 -9.62 14.03
N ARG A 189 16.54 -9.74 15.22
CA ARG A 189 16.16 -11.02 15.81
C ARG A 189 14.70 -11.04 16.16
N CYS A 190 14.04 -12.16 15.87
CA CYS A 190 12.65 -12.39 16.21
C CYS A 190 12.54 -13.60 17.14
N TYR A 191 11.76 -13.44 18.19
CA TYR A 191 11.49 -14.49 19.17
C TYR A 191 9.98 -14.66 19.33
N ALA A 192 9.52 -15.91 19.38
CA ALA A 192 8.14 -16.23 19.70
C ALA A 192 7.89 -16.03 21.20
N TYR A 193 6.68 -15.59 21.54
CA TYR A 193 6.18 -15.62 22.90
C TYR A 193 5.84 -17.07 23.32
N THR A 194 6.63 -17.62 24.24
CA THR A 194 6.59 -19.00 24.73
C THR A 194 6.68 -19.03 26.26
N PRO A 195 5.68 -18.49 26.98
CA PRO A 195 5.75 -18.33 28.43
C PRO A 195 5.95 -19.68 29.14
N GLY A 196 6.90 -19.72 30.08
CA GLY A 196 7.24 -20.91 30.86
C GLY A 196 8.13 -21.95 30.16
N THR A 197 8.41 -21.82 28.86
CA THR A 197 9.33 -22.71 28.12
C THR A 197 10.44 -21.98 27.39
N GLY A 198 10.38 -20.65 27.30
CA GLY A 198 11.40 -19.84 26.66
C GLY A 198 12.71 -19.79 27.44
N SER A 199 13.67 -19.04 26.89
CA SER A 199 15.03 -18.92 27.41
C SER A 199 15.64 -17.52 27.23
N SER A 200 14.82 -16.55 26.83
CA SER A 200 15.26 -15.18 26.53
C SER A 200 14.20 -14.17 26.97
N GLY A 201 14.62 -12.90 27.11
CA GLY A 201 13.78 -11.77 27.51
C GLY A 201 13.26 -11.84 28.96
N THR A 202 12.32 -10.97 29.28
CA THR A 202 11.69 -10.92 30.61
C THR A 202 11.10 -12.29 30.98
N ASP A 203 11.41 -12.74 32.20
CA ASP A 203 10.98 -14.02 32.77
C ASP A 203 11.28 -15.28 31.94
N ASN A 204 12.20 -15.19 30.96
CA ASN A 204 12.44 -16.24 29.96
C ASN A 204 11.18 -16.61 29.17
N ASN A 205 10.31 -15.64 28.89
CA ASN A 205 9.07 -15.90 28.17
C ASN A 205 9.25 -16.05 26.65
N PHE A 206 10.46 -15.92 26.11
CA PHE A 206 10.68 -15.87 24.66
C PHE A 206 11.64 -16.96 24.14
N THR A 207 11.40 -17.46 22.93
CA THR A 207 12.25 -18.44 22.23
C THR A 207 12.64 -17.90 20.86
N LEU A 208 13.93 -17.89 20.54
CA LEU A 208 14.45 -17.41 19.25
C LEU A 208 13.84 -18.20 18.10
N LEU A 209 13.25 -17.49 17.13
CA LEU A 209 12.80 -18.06 15.86
C LEU A 209 13.90 -17.96 14.82
N TRP A 210 14.44 -16.76 14.63
CA TRP A 210 15.45 -16.49 13.63
C TRP A 210 16.25 -15.23 13.97
N GLU A 211 17.44 -15.15 13.38
CA GLU A 211 18.32 -13.99 13.37
C GLU A 211 18.70 -13.72 11.90
N ASP A 212 18.76 -12.45 11.54
CA ASP A 212 19.22 -11.97 10.24
C ASP A 212 20.30 -10.92 10.47
N ASP A 213 21.49 -11.14 9.90
CA ASP A 213 22.63 -10.24 9.99
C ASP A 213 22.58 -9.09 8.97
N LEU A 214 21.49 -8.99 8.20
CA LEU A 214 21.23 -7.93 7.23
C LEU A 214 22.41 -7.62 6.30
N SER A 215 23.26 -8.62 6.03
CA SER A 215 24.41 -8.46 5.15
C SER A 215 24.02 -8.53 3.67
N VAL A 216 22.88 -9.16 3.38
CA VAL A 216 22.25 -9.29 2.05
C VAL A 216 20.74 -9.41 2.20
N LEU A 217 19.98 -9.08 1.14
CA LEU A 217 18.53 -9.23 1.15
C LEU A 217 18.10 -10.71 1.15
N ASP A 218 17.56 -11.20 2.28
CA ASP A 218 16.83 -12.46 2.34
C ASP A 218 15.40 -12.30 1.79
N THR A 219 15.24 -12.51 0.49
CA THR A 219 13.94 -12.42 -0.19
C THR A 219 12.92 -13.47 0.26
N ALA A 220 13.31 -14.50 1.03
CA ALA A 220 12.35 -15.40 1.63
C ALA A 220 11.69 -14.79 2.89
N ARG A 221 12.42 -13.92 3.59
CA ARG A 221 11.96 -13.27 4.83
C ARG A 221 11.35 -11.90 4.58
N TRP A 222 11.98 -11.10 3.72
CA TRP A 222 11.67 -9.69 3.57
C TRP A 222 10.97 -9.34 2.25
N ARG A 223 10.09 -8.34 2.30
CA ARG A 223 9.50 -7.62 1.18
C ARG A 223 10.02 -6.19 1.24
N VAL A 224 10.72 -5.77 0.20
CA VAL A 224 11.11 -4.36 0.02
C VAL A 224 9.93 -3.63 -0.61
N GLU A 225 9.60 -2.45 -0.08
CA GLU A 225 8.60 -1.59 -0.71
C GLU A 225 9.16 -1.00 -2.00
N THR A 226 8.43 -1.16 -3.10
CA THR A 226 8.90 -0.80 -4.44
C THR A 226 8.21 0.43 -5.02
N ASP A 227 7.06 0.81 -4.46
CA ASP A 227 6.37 2.08 -4.69
C ASP A 227 5.25 2.23 -3.69
N GLY A 228 5.71 2.52 -2.48
CA GLY A 228 4.86 2.87 -1.38
C GLY A 228 4.87 4.36 -1.13
N GLY A 229 3.92 4.79 -0.33
CA GLY A 229 3.81 6.15 0.16
C GLY A 229 2.54 6.26 0.97
N PHE A 230 2.52 7.23 1.86
CA PHE A 230 1.35 7.55 2.65
C PHE A 230 1.26 9.06 2.82
N GLY A 231 0.07 9.55 3.17
CA GLY A 231 -0.16 10.98 3.40
C GLY A 231 0.80 11.51 4.46
N GLY A 232 1.55 12.54 4.12
CA GLY A 232 2.52 13.17 5.00
C GLY A 232 3.95 12.65 4.94
N ASN A 233 4.24 11.68 4.06
CA ASN A 233 5.59 11.39 3.61
C ASN A 233 5.91 12.25 2.37
N PHE A 234 7.00 13.03 2.39
CA PHE A 234 7.40 13.85 1.24
C PHE A 234 8.03 13.04 0.09
N CYS A 235 8.53 11.83 0.36
CA CYS A 235 9.13 10.94 -0.63
C CYS A 235 8.24 9.72 -0.89
N ARG A 236 8.58 8.95 -1.93
CA ARG A 236 8.04 7.60 -2.14
C ARG A 236 9.04 6.54 -1.71
N PHE A 237 8.56 5.43 -1.18
CA PHE A 237 9.41 4.28 -0.93
C PHE A 237 9.68 3.55 -2.23
N LYS A 238 10.96 3.30 -2.55
CA LYS A 238 11.36 2.47 -3.69
C LYS A 238 12.45 1.50 -3.27
N SER A 239 12.67 0.48 -4.10
CA SER A 239 13.74 -0.49 -3.85
C SER A 239 15.14 0.13 -3.84
N SER A 240 15.36 1.21 -4.59
CA SER A 240 16.64 1.93 -4.55
C SER A 240 16.91 2.60 -3.20
N GLY A 241 15.87 2.86 -2.39
CA GLY A 241 16.04 3.36 -1.02
C GLY A 241 16.49 2.30 -0.02
N VAL A 242 16.69 1.04 -0.44
CA VAL A 242 17.17 -0.06 0.40
C VAL A 242 18.48 -0.61 -0.18
N GLU A 243 19.59 -0.37 0.52
CA GLU A 243 20.92 -0.81 0.10
C GLU A 243 21.52 -1.81 1.10
N PHE A 244 22.22 -2.82 0.60
CA PHE A 244 22.99 -3.77 1.41
C PHE A 244 24.47 -3.64 1.04
N ARG A 245 25.29 -3.18 1.98
CA ARG A 245 26.74 -3.01 1.77
C ARG A 245 27.52 -3.11 3.07
N ASP A 246 28.77 -3.55 2.96
CA ASP A 246 29.71 -3.65 4.08
C ASP A 246 29.22 -4.49 5.28
N GLY A 247 28.27 -5.40 5.06
CA GLY A 247 27.68 -6.22 6.11
C GLY A 247 26.52 -5.56 6.87
N TYR A 248 25.96 -4.48 6.33
CA TYR A 248 24.83 -3.75 6.91
C TYR A 248 23.74 -3.50 5.86
N MET A 249 22.53 -3.23 6.33
CA MET A 249 21.44 -2.66 5.54
C MET A 249 21.35 -1.14 5.81
N PHE A 250 21.09 -0.38 4.75
CA PHE A 250 20.85 1.06 4.79
C PHE A 250 19.47 1.37 4.22
N LEU A 251 18.70 2.18 4.95
CA LEU A 251 17.47 2.78 4.44
C LEU A 251 17.74 4.26 4.17
N GLN A 252 17.60 4.66 2.91
CA GLN A 252 18.10 5.93 2.40
C GLN A 252 16.97 6.89 2.06
N ILE A 253 17.24 8.19 2.25
CA ILE A 253 16.49 9.28 1.64
C ILE A 253 17.43 9.96 0.64
N GLU A 254 17.12 9.85 -0.65
CA GLU A 254 17.96 10.37 -1.73
C GLU A 254 17.14 11.00 -2.86
N GLU A 255 17.80 11.74 -3.75
CA GLU A 255 17.18 12.22 -4.99
C GLU A 255 16.74 11.05 -5.84
N ASP A 256 15.53 11.15 -6.42
CA ASP A 256 15.00 10.12 -7.29
C ASP A 256 15.71 10.11 -8.65
N SER A 257 16.81 9.35 -8.72
CA SER A 257 17.53 9.14 -9.98
C SER A 257 16.79 8.22 -10.96
N SER A 258 15.70 7.55 -10.54
CA SER A 258 14.88 6.72 -11.42
C SER A 258 14.11 7.53 -12.46
N LEU A 259 14.02 8.86 -12.31
CA LEU A 259 13.56 9.75 -13.39
C LEU A 259 14.40 9.62 -14.67
N ALA A 260 15.67 9.22 -14.57
CA ALA A 260 16.54 9.00 -15.73
C ALA A 260 16.27 7.67 -16.45
N GLU A 261 15.79 6.65 -15.74
CA GLU A 261 15.42 5.38 -16.33
C GLU A 261 13.95 5.43 -16.77
N GLN A 262 13.72 5.16 -18.05
CA GLN A 262 12.38 5.23 -18.65
C GLN A 262 12.15 3.91 -19.38
N ILE A 263 11.20 3.12 -18.86
CA ILE A 263 10.94 1.76 -19.31
C ILE A 263 9.64 1.77 -20.12
N PRO A 264 9.65 1.31 -21.38
CA PRO A 264 8.43 1.21 -22.18
C PRO A 264 7.46 0.19 -21.58
N VAL A 265 6.27 0.63 -21.19
CA VAL A 265 5.19 -0.21 -20.66
C VAL A 265 4.00 -0.19 -21.62
N THR A 266 3.57 -1.38 -22.04
CA THR A 266 2.41 -1.54 -22.93
C THR A 266 1.17 -1.92 -22.12
N PHE A 267 0.20 -1.02 -22.13
CA PHE A 267 -1.14 -1.19 -21.59
C PHE A 267 -2.09 -1.69 -22.67
N SER A 268 -2.99 -2.59 -22.30
CA SER A 268 -3.96 -3.16 -23.23
C SER A 268 -5.25 -3.51 -22.51
N VAL A 269 -6.40 -3.23 -23.11
CA VAL A 269 -7.72 -3.65 -22.61
C VAL A 269 -8.59 -4.14 -23.75
N ALA A 270 -9.29 -5.25 -23.54
CA ALA A 270 -10.25 -5.78 -24.50
C ALA A 270 -11.65 -5.24 -24.21
N THR A 271 -12.30 -4.70 -25.25
CA THR A 271 -13.66 -4.14 -25.16
C THR A 271 -14.66 -5.00 -25.94
N THR A 272 -14.39 -6.31 -26.02
CA THR A 272 -15.08 -7.26 -26.91
C THR A 272 -16.60 -7.33 -26.67
N TYR A 273 -17.05 -7.07 -25.44
CA TYR A 273 -18.45 -7.14 -25.04
C TYR A 273 -19.12 -5.78 -24.90
N GLU A 274 -18.38 -4.71 -25.15
CA GLU A 274 -18.86 -3.35 -24.99
C GLU A 274 -19.49 -2.85 -26.29
N ASP A 275 -20.64 -2.17 -26.17
CA ASP A 275 -21.35 -1.55 -27.30
C ASP A 275 -20.89 -0.11 -27.47
N PHE A 276 -19.61 0.08 -27.79
CA PHE A 276 -19.00 1.40 -27.97
C PHE A 276 -19.22 1.93 -29.39
N ASP A 277 -19.54 3.23 -29.48
CA ASP A 277 -19.71 3.93 -30.74
C ASP A 277 -18.36 4.10 -31.45
N ALA A 278 -18.37 4.23 -32.78
CA ALA A 278 -17.15 4.45 -33.56
C ALA A 278 -16.42 5.77 -33.23
N SER A 279 -17.08 6.70 -32.53
CA SER A 279 -16.47 7.94 -32.03
C SER A 279 -15.87 7.81 -30.63
N ASP A 280 -16.11 6.69 -29.95
CA ASP A 280 -15.63 6.50 -28.58
C ASP A 280 -14.12 6.34 -28.57
N ILE A 281 -13.50 6.93 -27.54
CA ILE A 281 -12.07 6.84 -27.30
C ILE A 281 -11.87 6.31 -25.88
N ILE A 282 -11.00 5.31 -25.77
CA ILE A 282 -10.53 4.80 -24.48
C ILE A 282 -9.28 5.56 -24.08
N TYR A 283 -9.26 6.02 -22.83
CA TYR A 283 -8.16 6.75 -22.22
C TYR A 283 -7.52 5.90 -21.13
N LEU A 284 -6.18 5.93 -21.10
CA LEU A 284 -5.39 5.40 -20.00
C LEU A 284 -5.25 6.48 -18.92
N ASN A 285 -5.58 6.15 -17.67
CA ASN A 285 -5.50 7.04 -16.52
C ASN A 285 -4.68 6.38 -15.44
N GLY A 286 -3.80 7.11 -14.77
CA GLY A 286 -3.00 6.55 -13.69
C GLY A 286 -2.15 7.57 -12.96
N THR A 287 -1.33 7.09 -12.04
CA THR A 287 -0.40 7.91 -11.24
C THR A 287 0.56 8.74 -12.09
N PHE A 288 0.90 8.27 -13.29
CA PHE A 288 1.82 8.90 -14.24
C PHE A 288 1.22 10.02 -15.09
N ASN A 289 -0.10 10.27 -15.00
CA ASN A 289 -0.75 11.37 -15.72
C ASN A 289 -1.73 12.17 -14.87
N ASP A 290 -1.56 12.13 -13.54
CA ASP A 290 -2.41 12.78 -12.55
C ASP A 290 -3.90 12.44 -12.72
N TRP A 291 -4.19 11.20 -13.14
CA TRP A 291 -5.56 10.75 -13.45
C TRP A 291 -6.27 11.70 -14.42
N CYS A 292 -5.59 12.08 -15.51
CA CYS A 292 -6.18 12.97 -16.51
C CYS A 292 -7.05 12.21 -17.52
N GLY A 293 -8.38 12.28 -17.32
CA GLY A 293 -9.42 11.61 -18.11
C GLY A 293 -9.36 11.72 -19.63
N ASN A 294 -8.62 12.68 -20.18
CA ASN A 294 -8.50 12.90 -21.63
C ASN A 294 -7.07 13.11 -22.15
N CYS A 295 -6.03 12.92 -21.32
CA CYS A 295 -4.65 13.23 -21.71
C CYS A 295 -4.00 12.12 -22.54
N MET A 296 -4.38 10.86 -22.34
CA MET A 296 -3.71 9.70 -22.95
C MET A 296 -4.70 8.80 -23.71
N PRO A 297 -5.14 9.22 -24.92
CA PRO A 297 -5.99 8.38 -25.76
C PRO A 297 -5.23 7.14 -26.24
N MET A 298 -5.87 5.99 -26.16
CA MET A 298 -5.32 4.70 -26.62
C MET A 298 -5.62 4.47 -28.10
N ASN A 299 -4.89 3.54 -28.73
CA ASN A 299 -5.09 3.17 -30.12
C ASN A 299 -5.86 1.85 -30.23
N GLN A 300 -6.92 1.82 -31.03
CA GLN A 300 -7.66 0.59 -31.30
C GLN A 300 -6.86 -0.34 -32.23
N VAL A 301 -6.64 -1.58 -31.79
CA VAL A 301 -5.94 -2.64 -32.54
C VAL A 301 -6.77 -3.92 -32.47
N GLY A 302 -7.65 -4.14 -33.46
CA GLY A 302 -8.59 -5.25 -33.43
C GLY A 302 -9.70 -5.01 -32.41
N ASP A 303 -9.89 -5.94 -31.48
CA ASP A 303 -10.89 -5.91 -30.40
C ASP A 303 -10.35 -5.33 -29.07
N ARG A 304 -9.13 -4.80 -29.10
CA ARG A 304 -8.45 -4.21 -27.94
C ARG A 304 -7.97 -2.80 -28.20
N TRP A 305 -7.78 -2.06 -27.12
CA TRP A 305 -7.16 -0.75 -27.09
C TRP A 305 -5.77 -0.88 -26.49
N VAL A 306 -4.77 -0.29 -27.13
CA VAL A 306 -3.36 -0.45 -26.76
C VAL A 306 -2.66 0.91 -26.72
N LEU A 307 -1.83 1.11 -25.71
CA LEU A 307 -0.94 2.27 -25.61
C LEU A 307 0.38 1.85 -24.94
N THR A 308 1.50 2.30 -25.51
CA THR A 308 2.81 2.18 -24.87
C THR A 308 3.26 3.55 -24.41
N ILE A 309 3.64 3.66 -23.14
CA ILE A 309 4.23 4.86 -22.54
C ILE A 309 5.52 4.48 -21.82
N ASP A 310 6.45 5.42 -21.72
CA ASP A 310 7.65 5.22 -20.92
C ASP A 310 7.35 5.62 -19.47
N LEU A 311 7.69 4.73 -18.53
CA LEU A 311 7.47 4.94 -17.10
C LEU A 311 8.78 4.72 -16.33
N PRO A 312 9.01 5.48 -15.24
CA PRO A 312 10.12 5.21 -14.35
C PRO A 312 9.88 3.90 -13.56
N PRO A 313 10.96 3.23 -13.10
CA PRO A 313 10.86 2.15 -12.14
C PRO A 313 10.01 2.51 -10.91
N GLY A 314 9.28 1.53 -10.41
CA GLY A 314 8.34 1.68 -9.31
C GLY A 314 7.00 1.05 -9.64
N GLY A 315 6.07 1.20 -8.73
CA GLY A 315 4.67 0.84 -8.85
C GLY A 315 3.91 1.93 -9.55
N HIS A 316 2.82 1.51 -10.15
CA HIS A 316 1.95 2.38 -10.91
C HIS A 316 0.54 1.85 -10.79
N GLU A 317 -0.37 2.75 -10.47
CA GLU A 317 -1.80 2.48 -10.48
C GLU A 317 -2.39 3.01 -11.77
N TYR A 318 -3.38 2.29 -12.32
CA TYR A 318 -4.03 2.70 -13.55
C TYR A 318 -5.45 2.17 -13.69
N LEU A 319 -6.23 2.79 -14.56
CA LEU A 319 -7.50 2.28 -15.06
C LEU A 319 -7.76 2.77 -16.49
N PHE A 320 -8.77 2.18 -17.11
CA PHE A 320 -9.28 2.62 -18.41
C PHE A 320 -10.59 3.39 -18.24
N ALA A 321 -10.79 4.42 -19.06
CA ALA A 321 -12.05 5.16 -19.07
C ALA A 321 -12.48 5.50 -20.50
N ARG A 322 -13.78 5.49 -20.75
CA ARG A 322 -14.37 5.88 -22.03
C ARG A 322 -14.76 7.35 -21.99
N ASN A 323 -14.40 8.10 -23.04
CA ASN A 323 -14.79 9.50 -23.27
C ASN A 323 -14.73 10.36 -21.99
N LEU A 324 -13.52 10.70 -21.54
CA LEU A 324 -13.30 11.25 -20.20
C LEU A 324 -13.60 10.21 -19.10
N TRP A 325 -14.73 10.37 -18.42
CA TRP A 325 -15.13 9.60 -17.24
C TRP A 325 -16.57 9.09 -17.38
N GLU A 326 -17.08 9.00 -18.62
CA GLU A 326 -18.45 8.55 -18.88
C GLU A 326 -18.66 7.10 -18.43
N GLU A 327 -17.64 6.27 -18.58
CA GLU A 327 -17.65 4.87 -18.17
C GLU A 327 -16.24 4.40 -17.78
N LEU A 328 -16.17 3.60 -16.71
CA LEU A 328 -14.92 3.08 -16.16
C LEU A 328 -14.73 1.61 -16.55
N GLY A 329 -13.54 1.29 -17.01
CA GLY A 329 -13.06 -0.07 -17.27
C GLY A 329 -11.98 -0.48 -16.28
N GLY A 330 -12.14 -0.12 -15.00
CA GLY A 330 -11.20 -0.46 -13.92
C GLY A 330 -11.36 -1.88 -13.36
N ALA A 331 -10.48 -2.28 -12.44
CA ALA A 331 -10.59 -3.53 -11.71
C ALA A 331 -11.95 -3.62 -10.96
N PRO A 332 -12.56 -4.81 -10.78
CA PRO A 332 -13.67 -4.94 -9.86
C PRO A 332 -13.21 -4.59 -8.43
N VAL A 333 -13.92 -3.69 -7.74
CA VAL A 333 -13.59 -3.27 -6.37
C VAL A 333 -13.53 -4.49 -5.44
N GLY A 334 -12.47 -4.58 -4.64
CA GLY A 334 -12.22 -5.67 -3.70
C GLY A 334 -11.77 -6.98 -4.33
N SER A 335 -11.44 -6.98 -5.62
CA SER A 335 -10.96 -8.18 -6.32
C SER A 335 -9.44 -8.35 -6.22
N ALA A 336 -8.93 -9.50 -6.66
CA ALA A 336 -7.50 -9.81 -6.63
C ALA A 336 -6.63 -8.95 -7.56
N CYS A 337 -7.23 -8.23 -8.52
CA CYS A 337 -6.52 -7.30 -9.40
C CYS A 337 -6.79 -5.83 -9.06
N ASP A 338 -7.61 -5.58 -8.05
CA ASP A 338 -7.71 -4.27 -7.42
C ASP A 338 -6.40 -4.01 -6.67
N TYR A 339 -5.76 -2.89 -6.96
CA TYR A 339 -4.46 -2.57 -6.38
C TYR A 339 -4.55 -2.43 -4.85
N ARG A 340 -5.66 -1.87 -4.37
CA ARG A 340 -5.97 -1.73 -2.94
C ARG A 340 -7.39 -2.24 -2.69
N PRO A 341 -7.58 -3.57 -2.55
CA PRO A 341 -8.90 -4.19 -2.41
C PRO A 341 -9.75 -3.66 -1.25
N CYS A 342 -9.14 -2.97 -0.30
CA CYS A 342 -9.79 -2.43 0.90
C CYS A 342 -10.19 -0.96 0.79
N ASP A 343 -9.87 -0.28 -0.32
CA ASP A 343 -10.41 1.05 -0.57
C ASP A 343 -11.65 1.00 -1.48
N ILE A 344 -12.09 2.17 -1.94
CA ILE A 344 -13.29 2.32 -2.78
C ILE A 344 -12.94 2.55 -4.26
N TYR A 345 -11.65 2.58 -4.59
CA TYR A 345 -11.14 2.81 -5.92
C TYR A 345 -11.05 1.47 -6.66
N ASN A 346 -11.02 1.56 -7.98
CA ASN A 346 -11.19 0.41 -8.87
C ASN A 346 -10.02 0.34 -9.87
N ASN A 347 -8.84 0.68 -9.37
CA ASN A 347 -7.58 0.82 -10.09
C ASN A 347 -6.86 -0.53 -10.09
N TYR A 348 -6.32 -0.89 -11.25
CA TYR A 348 -5.29 -1.91 -11.34
C TYR A 348 -3.96 -1.35 -10.82
N GLY A 349 -3.02 -2.23 -10.51
CA GLY A 349 -1.66 -1.82 -10.24
C GLY A 349 -0.63 -2.87 -10.62
N PHE A 350 0.61 -2.42 -10.78
CA PHE A 350 1.75 -3.27 -11.08
C PHE A 350 3.03 -2.64 -10.55
N ALA A 351 4.05 -3.47 -10.32
CA ALA A 351 5.41 -3.02 -10.03
C ALA A 351 6.28 -3.13 -11.30
N LEU A 352 7.12 -2.13 -11.54
CA LEU A 352 8.04 -2.01 -12.67
C LEU A 352 9.48 -2.03 -12.14
N PRO A 353 10.16 -3.18 -12.13
CA PRO A 353 11.52 -3.27 -11.62
C PRO A 353 12.51 -2.44 -12.45
N SER A 354 13.48 -1.80 -11.81
CA SER A 354 14.61 -1.16 -12.50
C SER A 354 15.42 -2.17 -13.31
N GLY A 355 15.98 -1.73 -14.43
CA GLY A 355 16.68 -2.56 -15.41
C GLY A 355 15.76 -3.34 -16.36
N THR A 356 14.44 -3.20 -16.23
CA THR A 356 13.48 -3.87 -17.13
C THR A 356 13.58 -3.26 -18.53
N PRO A 357 13.83 -4.04 -19.60
CA PRO A 357 13.98 -3.48 -20.94
C PRO A 357 12.66 -2.95 -21.52
N TYR A 358 11.54 -3.60 -21.19
CA TYR A 358 10.16 -3.20 -21.47
C TYR A 358 9.22 -4.12 -20.68
N LEU A 359 8.00 -3.67 -20.40
CA LEU A 359 6.93 -4.47 -19.79
C LEU A 359 5.69 -4.48 -20.69
N VAL A 360 5.06 -5.64 -20.85
CA VAL A 360 3.74 -5.77 -21.48
C VAL A 360 2.81 -6.32 -20.43
N LEU A 361 1.80 -5.53 -20.06
CA LEU A 361 0.80 -5.95 -19.09
C LEU A 361 -0.19 -6.92 -19.73
N ASP A 362 -0.80 -7.76 -18.90
CA ASP A 362 -1.90 -8.62 -19.32
C ASP A 362 -3.06 -7.77 -19.86
N THR A 363 -3.86 -8.35 -20.76
CA THR A 363 -5.02 -7.67 -21.35
C THR A 363 -6.30 -8.12 -20.64
N PRO A 364 -6.78 -7.37 -19.63
CA PRO A 364 -8.08 -7.65 -19.03
C PRO A 364 -9.22 -7.38 -20.02
N CYS A 365 -10.35 -8.03 -19.79
CA CYS A 365 -11.62 -7.56 -20.31
C CYS A 365 -12.02 -6.26 -19.61
N TRP A 366 -12.76 -5.39 -20.28
CA TRP A 366 -13.31 -4.17 -19.70
C TRP A 366 -13.98 -4.46 -18.35
N GLY A 367 -13.52 -3.80 -17.27
CA GLY A 367 -14.12 -3.97 -15.95
C GLY A 367 -13.79 -5.29 -15.23
N SER A 368 -12.72 -6.00 -15.61
CA SER A 368 -12.44 -7.38 -15.16
C SER A 368 -10.96 -7.60 -14.81
N CYS A 369 -10.66 -8.60 -13.99
CA CYS A 369 -9.29 -9.11 -13.81
C CYS A 369 -8.87 -10.08 -14.92
N GLU A 370 -9.84 -10.75 -15.52
CA GLU A 370 -9.62 -11.81 -16.50
C GLU A 370 -9.69 -11.26 -17.93
N PRO A 371 -8.95 -11.84 -18.89
CA PRO A 371 -9.14 -11.57 -20.31
C PRO A 371 -10.58 -11.82 -20.75
N CYS A 372 -11.04 -11.16 -21.81
CA CYS A 372 -12.35 -11.50 -22.39
C CYS A 372 -12.31 -12.96 -22.86
N ALA A 373 -12.90 -13.86 -22.07
CA ALA A 373 -13.04 -15.24 -22.47
C ALA A 373 -13.82 -15.24 -23.79
N LEU A 374 -13.27 -15.79 -24.87
CA LEU A 374 -14.11 -16.12 -26.02
C LEU A 374 -15.25 -16.98 -25.50
N PRO A 375 -16.51 -16.80 -25.93
CA PRO A 375 -17.50 -17.81 -25.68
C PRO A 375 -16.90 -19.08 -26.26
N THR A 376 -16.53 -20.03 -25.41
CA THR A 376 -16.15 -21.36 -25.87
C THR A 376 -17.30 -21.74 -26.78
N SER A 377 -17.05 -21.81 -28.08
CA SER A 377 -18.03 -22.37 -28.99
C SER A 377 -18.37 -23.68 -28.32
N LEU A 378 -19.66 -23.92 -28.07
CA LEU A 378 -20.15 -25.27 -27.89
C LEU A 378 -19.49 -26.06 -29.02
N THR A 379 -18.44 -26.83 -28.71
CA THR A 379 -18.01 -27.88 -29.59
C THR A 379 -19.26 -28.72 -29.70
N GLN A 380 -19.97 -28.57 -30.82
CA GLN A 380 -20.83 -29.60 -31.34
C GLN A 380 -19.92 -30.82 -31.44
N HIS A 381 -19.88 -31.61 -30.37
CA HIS A 381 -19.72 -33.03 -30.51
C HIS A 381 -21.00 -33.49 -31.21
N PRO A 382 -20.93 -33.96 -32.47
CA PRO A 382 -22.03 -34.72 -32.99
C PRO A 382 -21.97 -36.09 -32.30
N SER A 383 -22.41 -36.17 -31.05
CA SER A 383 -22.84 -37.44 -30.48
C SER A 383 -24.30 -37.59 -30.87
N ASN A 384 -24.55 -38.41 -31.89
CA ASN A 384 -25.88 -38.83 -32.36
C ASN A 384 -26.61 -39.72 -31.33
N GLU A 385 -26.48 -39.46 -30.03
CA GLU A 385 -27.22 -40.17 -28.99
C GLU A 385 -28.28 -39.22 -28.42
N PRO A 386 -29.57 -39.61 -28.36
CA PRO A 386 -30.62 -38.76 -27.82
C PRO A 386 -30.38 -38.48 -26.33
N ARG A 387 -30.23 -37.20 -25.96
CA ARG A 387 -30.02 -36.79 -24.58
C ARG A 387 -31.22 -37.13 -23.69
N GLN A 388 -31.00 -37.85 -22.61
CA GLN A 388 -32.02 -38.25 -21.63
C GLN A 388 -31.99 -37.31 -20.42
N LEU A 389 -33.16 -36.86 -19.94
CA LEU A 389 -33.23 -36.07 -18.71
C LEU A 389 -32.87 -36.93 -17.50
N LEU A 390 -31.87 -36.51 -16.72
CA LEU A 390 -31.42 -37.19 -15.51
C LEU A 390 -32.08 -36.62 -14.25
N ARG A 391 -32.05 -35.31 -14.07
CA ARG A 391 -32.61 -34.62 -12.89
C ARG A 391 -32.99 -33.19 -13.18
N ILE A 392 -33.89 -32.63 -12.36
CA ILE A 392 -34.29 -31.23 -12.39
C ILE A 392 -33.89 -30.61 -11.06
N CYS A 393 -33.27 -29.43 -11.09
CA CYS A 393 -32.91 -28.69 -9.89
C CYS A 393 -33.52 -27.29 -9.90
N ASP A 394 -33.76 -26.74 -8.71
CA ASP A 394 -34.02 -25.31 -8.56
C ASP A 394 -32.73 -24.49 -8.75
N VAL A 395 -32.86 -23.17 -8.80
CA VAL A 395 -31.72 -22.25 -8.95
C VAL A 395 -30.70 -22.31 -7.80
N MET A 396 -31.05 -22.94 -6.67
CA MET A 396 -30.15 -23.18 -5.55
C MET A 396 -29.51 -24.59 -5.59
N GLY A 397 -29.67 -25.32 -6.70
CA GLY A 397 -29.03 -26.62 -6.93
C GLY A 397 -29.70 -27.81 -6.24
N ARG A 398 -30.89 -27.63 -5.64
CA ARG A 398 -31.63 -28.70 -4.96
C ARG A 398 -32.47 -29.46 -5.97
N GLU A 399 -32.40 -30.79 -5.94
CA GLU A 399 -33.20 -31.64 -6.82
C GLU A 399 -34.70 -31.50 -6.49
N THR A 400 -35.50 -31.28 -7.52
CA THR A 400 -36.94 -31.00 -7.44
C THR A 400 -37.68 -31.63 -8.61
N ASN A 401 -39.00 -31.69 -8.54
CA ASN A 401 -39.83 -32.01 -9.69
C ASN A 401 -40.13 -30.76 -10.51
N PHE A 402 -40.69 -30.93 -11.71
CA PHE A 402 -41.17 -29.81 -12.50
C PHE A 402 -42.18 -28.95 -11.72
N VAL A 403 -41.94 -27.63 -11.69
CA VAL A 403 -42.82 -26.63 -11.11
C VAL A 403 -43.13 -25.58 -12.19
N PRO A 404 -44.39 -25.47 -12.64
CA PRO A 404 -44.78 -24.49 -13.65
C PRO A 404 -44.44 -23.07 -13.23
N GLY A 405 -43.87 -22.29 -14.14
CA GLY A 405 -43.56 -20.89 -13.91
C GLY A 405 -42.33 -20.60 -13.05
N GLN A 406 -41.57 -21.63 -12.66
CA GLN A 406 -40.28 -21.47 -12.02
C GLN A 406 -39.13 -21.73 -12.99
N LEU A 407 -38.04 -21.00 -12.77
CA LEU A 407 -36.78 -21.18 -13.48
C LEU A 407 -36.07 -22.42 -12.94
N LEU A 408 -35.96 -23.45 -13.76
CA LEU A 408 -35.39 -24.75 -13.37
C LEU A 408 -34.21 -25.11 -14.26
N LEU A 409 -33.30 -25.90 -13.69
CA LEU A 409 -32.09 -26.43 -14.33
C LEU A 409 -32.32 -27.91 -14.63
N TYR A 410 -32.33 -28.28 -15.91
CA TYR A 410 -32.55 -29.64 -16.39
C TYR A 410 -31.21 -30.25 -16.78
N TYR A 411 -30.77 -31.30 -16.08
CA TYR A 411 -29.50 -31.97 -16.34
C TYR A 411 -29.72 -33.20 -17.20
N TYR A 412 -28.96 -33.34 -18.29
CA TYR A 412 -29.10 -34.42 -19.25
C TYR A 412 -27.91 -35.40 -19.21
N SER A 413 -28.13 -36.58 -19.78
CA SER A 413 -27.16 -37.69 -19.81
C SER A 413 -25.89 -37.39 -20.62
N ASP A 414 -25.94 -36.40 -21.51
CA ASP A 414 -24.81 -35.90 -22.30
C ASP A 414 -24.00 -34.83 -21.56
N GLY A 415 -24.33 -34.56 -20.29
CA GLY A 415 -23.70 -33.51 -19.48
C GLY A 415 -24.24 -32.10 -19.76
N SER A 416 -25.16 -31.94 -20.71
CA SER A 416 -25.79 -30.64 -20.97
C SER A 416 -26.74 -30.24 -19.85
N VAL A 417 -26.83 -28.93 -19.60
CA VAL A 417 -27.78 -28.34 -18.65
C VAL A 417 -28.63 -27.31 -19.38
N GLU A 418 -29.94 -27.48 -19.33
CA GLU A 418 -30.90 -26.53 -19.93
C GLU A 418 -31.59 -25.73 -18.82
N LYS A 419 -31.48 -24.42 -18.87
CA LYS A 419 -32.15 -23.50 -17.93
C LYS A 419 -33.38 -22.93 -18.60
N LYS A 420 -34.57 -23.25 -18.09
CA LYS A 420 -35.82 -22.72 -18.68
C LYS A 420 -36.93 -22.57 -17.66
N VAL A 421 -37.85 -21.65 -17.96
CA VAL A 421 -39.15 -21.52 -17.30
C VAL A 421 -40.17 -22.16 -18.23
N VAL A 422 -40.83 -23.24 -17.77
CA VAL A 422 -41.89 -23.89 -18.53
C VAL A 422 -43.22 -23.64 -17.81
N TRP A 423 -44.21 -23.20 -18.57
CA TRP A 423 -45.50 -22.73 -18.05
C TRP A 423 -46.64 -23.74 -18.25
N GLU A 424 -46.36 -24.90 -18.88
CA GLU A 424 -47.33 -25.96 -19.18
C GLU A 424 -46.75 -27.36 -18.96
#